data_AF-A0ABD0REI4-F1
#
_entry.id   AF-A0ABD0REI4-F1
#
_cell.length_a   1.000
_cell.length_b   1.000
_cell.length_c   1.000
_cell.angle_alpha   90.00
_cell.angle_beta   90.00
_cell.angle_gamma   90.00
#
_symmetry.space_group_name_H-M   'P 1'
#
loop_
_entity.id
_entity.type
_entity.pdbx_description
1 polymer ?
#
loop_
_entity_poly.entity_id
_entity_poly.type
_entity_poly.pdbx_seq_one_letter_code
_entity_poly.pdbx_strand_id
1 'polypeptide(L)' 'MYIIGAQPLCSQLTGLSAGQRKLCQLYQDHMVYIGEGAKTGIKECQYQFRQRRWNCSTVDNTSVFGRVMHIGEPV' A
#
# COMPACT_ATOMS: atom_id res chain seq x y z
N MET A 1 6.64 -7.22 -23.07
CA MET A 1 7.74 -8.05 -22.53
C MET A 1 7.17 -8.79 -21.32
N TYR A 2 6.86 -10.09 -21.46
CA TYR A 2 6.43 -10.92 -20.33
C TYR A 2 7.68 -11.55 -19.73
N ILE A 3 8.04 -11.15 -18.52
CA ILE A 3 9.21 -11.72 -17.84
C ILE A 3 8.78 -13.08 -17.30
N ILE A 4 9.25 -14.13 -17.97
CA ILE A 4 9.33 -15.49 -17.41
C ILE A 4 10.15 -15.37 -16.13
N GLY A 5 9.51 -15.55 -14.98
CA GLY A 5 10.15 -15.36 -13.66
C GLY A 5 9.87 -14.01 -13.02
N ALA A 6 8.59 -13.59 -12.98
CA ALA A 6 8.11 -12.55 -12.08
C ALA A 6 8.74 -12.75 -10.69
N GLN A 7 9.72 -11.89 -10.33
CA GLN A 7 10.19 -11.75 -8.96
C GLN A 7 8.98 -11.62 -8.04
N PRO A 8 9.08 -12.06 -6.77
CA PRO A 8 7.90 -12.45 -6.05
C PRO A 8 7.29 -11.22 -5.35
N LEU A 9 6.90 -10.22 -6.15
CA LEU A 9 6.31 -8.93 -5.78
C LEU A 9 5.21 -9.15 -4.74
N CYS A 10 4.24 -9.99 -5.07
CA CYS A 10 3.11 -10.30 -4.19
C CYS A 10 3.49 -11.03 -2.90
N SER A 11 4.64 -11.70 -2.86
CA SER A 11 5.16 -12.33 -1.64
C SER A 11 5.96 -11.36 -0.77
N GLN A 12 6.55 -10.34 -1.38
CA GLN A 12 7.31 -9.29 -0.70
C GLN A 12 6.39 -8.24 -0.07
N LEU A 13 5.16 -8.10 -0.59
CA LEU A 13 4.13 -7.26 0.01
C LEU A 13 3.65 -7.86 1.34
N THR A 14 4.05 -7.23 2.43
CA THR A 14 3.63 -7.58 3.78
C THR A 14 2.21 -7.09 4.05
N GLY A 15 1.48 -7.78 4.93
CA GLY A 15 0.12 -7.39 5.34
C GLY A 15 -1.01 -7.77 4.37
N LEU A 16 -0.72 -8.39 3.22
CA LEU A 16 -1.77 -8.94 2.36
C LEU A 16 -2.41 -10.20 2.96
N SER A 17 -3.74 -10.23 2.99
CA SER A 17 -4.51 -11.45 3.27
C SER A 17 -4.30 -12.51 2.19
N ALA A 18 -4.67 -13.76 2.46
CA ALA A 18 -4.58 -14.84 1.48
C ALA A 18 -5.35 -14.52 0.18
N GLY A 19 -6.54 -13.92 0.31
CA GLY A 19 -7.36 -13.49 -0.84
C GLY A 19 -6.70 -12.37 -1.64
N GLN A 20 -6.16 -11.35 -0.97
CA GLN A 20 -5.45 -10.25 -1.63
C GLN A 20 -4.18 -10.73 -2.34
N ARG A 21 -3.47 -11.70 -1.76
CA ARG A 21 -2.29 -12.32 -2.39
C ARG A 21 -2.66 -13.06 -3.67
N LYS A 22 -3.79 -13.78 -3.67
CA LYS A 22 -4.32 -14.44 -4.87
C LYS A 22 -4.68 -13.42 -5.95
N LEU A 23 -5.33 -12.31 -5.59
CA LEU A 23 -5.66 -11.23 -6.53
C LEU A 23 -4.40 -10.56 -7.09
N CYS A 24 -3.41 -10.30 -6.25
CA CYS A 24 -2.12 -9.74 -6.68
C CYS A 24 -1.42 -10.64 -7.70
N GLN A 25 -1.42 -11.97 -7.46
CA GLN A 25 -0.83 -12.94 -8.39
C GLN A 25 -1.62 -13.03 -9.71
N LEU A 26 -2.95 -12.92 -9.65
CA LEU A 26 -3.80 -12.98 -10.84
C LEU A 26 -3.69 -11.72 -11.72
N TYR A 27 -3.47 -10.56 -11.10
CA TYR A 27 -3.49 -9.24 -11.75
C TYR A 27 -2.18 -8.48 -11.52
N GLN A 28 -1.05 -9.16 -11.67
CA GLN A 28 0.25 -8.62 -11.31
C GLN A 28 0.64 -7.39 -12.15
N ASP A 29 0.22 -7.34 -13.41
CA ASP A 29 0.41 -6.21 -14.32
C ASP A 29 -0.31 -4.93 -13.88
N HIS A 30 -1.36 -5.04 -13.05
CA HIS A 30 -2.03 -3.88 -12.46
C HIS A 30 -1.29 -3.29 -11.25
N MET A 31 -0.43 -4.07 -10.59
CA MET A 31 0.12 -3.70 -9.28
C MET A 31 0.99 -2.43 -9.31
N VAL A 32 1.62 -2.12 -10.44
CA VAL A 32 2.38 -0.86 -10.62
C VAL A 32 1.45 0.35 -10.49
N TYR A 33 0.32 0.33 -11.19
CA TYR A 33 -0.65 1.43 -11.17
C TYR A 33 -1.38 1.54 -9.84
N ILE A 34 -1.69 0.40 -9.20
CA ILE A 34 -2.26 0.38 -7.86
C ILE A 34 -1.30 1.04 -6.86
N GLY A 35 0.00 0.72 -6.93
CA GLY A 35 1.03 1.32 -6.09
C GLY A 35 1.15 2.84 -6.28
N GLU A 36 1.18 3.32 -7.53
CA GLU A 36 1.23 4.75 -7.84
C GLU A 36 -0.02 5.50 -7.38
N GLY A 37 -1.21 4.91 -7.53
CA GLY A 37 -2.46 5.48 -7.03
C GLY A 37 -2.44 5.66 -5.51
N ALA A 38 -2.00 4.63 -4.78
CA ALA A 38 -1.89 4.68 -3.33
C ALA A 38 -0.85 5.74 -2.87
N LYS A 39 0.31 5.82 -3.52
CA LYS A 39 1.33 6.85 -3.25
C LYS A 39 0.79 8.26 -3.49
N THR A 40 0.01 8.45 -4.56
CA THR A 40 -0.63 9.74 -4.88
C THR A 40 -1.64 10.12 -3.81
N GLY A 41 -2.48 9.19 -3.37
CA GLY A 41 -3.44 9.42 -2.29
C GLY A 41 -2.77 9.82 -0.98
N ILE A 42 -1.68 9.16 -0.59
CA ILE A 42 -0.92 9.53 0.62
C ILE A 42 -0.30 10.92 0.51
N LYS A 43 0.29 11.27 -0.64
CA LYS A 43 0.84 12.61 -0.87
C LYS A 43 -0.23 13.69 -0.71
N GLU A 44 -1.40 13.48 -1.29
CA GLU A 44 -2.51 14.44 -1.17
C GLU A 44 -3.03 14.50 0.26
N CYS A 45 -3.13 13.36 0.95
CA CYS A 45 -3.51 13.31 2.35
C CYS A 45 -2.54 14.12 3.23
N GLN A 46 -1.24 13.93 3.05
CA GLN A 46 -0.20 14.69 3.74
C GLN A 46 -0.31 16.18 3.42
N TYR A 47 -0.56 16.54 2.16
CA TYR A 47 -0.77 17.94 1.75
C TYR A 47 -1.98 18.56 2.47
N GLN A 48 -3.14 17.90 2.44
CA GLN A 48 -4.38 18.40 3.05
C GLN A 48 -4.28 18.50 4.57
N PHE A 49 -3.60 17.55 5.21
CA PHE A 49 -3.50 17.48 6.67
C PHE A 49 -2.21 18.09 7.25
N ARG A 50 -1.38 18.77 6.45
CA ARG A 50 -0.06 19.30 6.87
C ARG A 50 -0.06 20.24 8.09
N GLN A 51 -1.21 20.84 8.43
CA GLN A 51 -1.38 21.74 9.59
C GLN A 51 -2.33 21.16 10.67
N ARG A 52 -2.63 19.85 10.61
CA ARG A 52 -3.48 19.16 11.58
C ARG A 52 -2.62 18.41 12.60
N ARG A 53 -3.19 18.13 13.78
CA ARG A 53 -2.54 17.32 14.84
C ARG A 53 -2.12 15.94 14.33
N TRP A 54 -2.92 15.37 13.45
CA TRP A 54 -2.56 14.21 12.64
C TRP A 54 -2.31 14.67 11.21
N ASN A 55 -1.11 14.45 10.69
CA ASN A 55 -0.63 14.99 9.41
C ASN A 55 -0.55 13.91 8.30
N CYS A 56 -1.20 12.77 8.49
CA CYS A 56 -1.18 11.66 7.54
C CYS A 56 0.23 11.08 7.25
N SER A 57 1.16 11.19 8.19
CA SER A 57 2.46 10.51 8.09
C SER A 57 2.29 8.99 8.06
N THR A 58 3.01 8.33 7.16
CA THR A 58 3.09 6.86 7.10
C THR A 58 4.20 6.35 8.01
N VAL A 59 4.01 5.19 8.63
CA VAL A 59 4.94 4.64 9.64
C VAL A 59 6.30 4.27 9.05
N ASP A 60 6.38 3.77 7.80
CA ASP A 60 7.61 3.14 7.31
C ASP A 60 8.03 3.41 5.86
N ASN A 61 7.46 4.37 5.11
CA ASN A 61 7.86 4.79 3.73
C ASN A 61 8.09 3.68 2.65
N THR A 62 7.94 2.40 2.99
CA THR A 62 8.43 1.25 2.23
C THR A 62 7.28 0.50 1.57
N SER A 63 6.08 0.54 2.14
CA SER A 63 4.87 -0.02 1.55
C SER A 63 3.62 0.66 2.09
N VAL A 64 2.69 0.98 1.19
CA VAL A 64 1.31 1.39 1.51
C VAL A 64 0.40 0.20 1.84
N PHE A 65 0.85 -1.01 1.53
CA PHE A 65 0.22 -2.27 1.95
C PHE A 65 0.84 -2.71 3.27
N GLY A 66 0.01 -2.95 4.29
CA GLY A 66 0.49 -3.24 5.64
C GLY A 66 -0.54 -2.90 6.71
N ARG A 67 -0.13 -3.02 7.99
CA ARG A 67 -0.99 -2.74 9.15
C ARG A 67 -1.59 -1.33 9.05
N VAL A 68 -2.92 -1.27 9.15
CA VAL A 68 -3.66 -0.02 9.28
C VAL A 68 -3.32 0.59 10.64
N MET A 69 -2.97 1.88 10.68
CA MET A 69 -2.91 2.59 11.96
C MET A 69 -4.33 2.75 12.50
N HIS A 70 -4.65 2.03 13.57
CA HIS A 70 -5.90 2.19 14.30
C HIS A 70 -5.82 3.49 15.12
N ILE A 71 -6.32 4.59 14.56
CA ILE A 71 -6.51 5.85 15.29
C ILE A 71 -7.98 5.92 15.67
N GLY A 72 -8.29 5.63 16.93
CA GLY A 72 -9.63 5.82 17.50
C GLY A 72 -10.38 4.56 17.95
N GLU A 73 -9.73 3.40 18.09
CA GLU A 73 -10.37 2.29 18.82
C GLU A 73 -10.29 2.57 20.33
N PRO A 74 -11.43 2.59 21.05
CA PRO A 74 -11.38 2.57 22.50
C PRO A 74 -10.80 1.22 22.91
N VAL A 75 -9.73 1.25 23.70
CA VAL A 75 -9.21 0.08 24.42
C VAL A 75 -10.27 -0.42 25.39
#